data_AF-A0A2W5ARR4-F1
#
_entry.id   AF-A0A2W5ARR4-F1
#
_cell.length_a   1.000
_cell.length_b   1.000
_cell.length_c   1.000
_cell.angle_alpha   90.00
_cell.angle_beta   90.00
_cell.angle_gamma   90.00
#
_symmetry.space_group_name_H-M   'P 1'
#
loop_
_entity.id
_entity.type
_entity.pdbx_description
1 polymer ?
#
loop_
_entity_poly.entity_id
_entity_poly.type
_entity_poly.pdbx_seq_one_letter_code
_entity_poly.pdbx_strand_id
1 'polypeptide(L)'
;RDAGKAGATDPWVMLLPVDYAAQLAPQVSAEDAGLSMLQIQLLEALEGRGSFLMSDIQPQLSGTAEEVRESLWGLVEAGLVSPDSFAPIRAHLAAGSRAGRAAHRARRRPTRSRLRMGRTSFAQTHNAVGTQNAPDVVGRWSLSVPAAADATSRSIAHGEAWLDRYGVLTRGSVVAEDVLGGFALAYKVLSGFEESGKAMRGYVIEGLGAAQFSTPAVIDRLRGLADSPDVTGWPSGTREPQAYVLAATDPANPYGAALPWPPSDASDSAARPTRAAGALVVLMDGLPVAHLTRGGKTLTTFFAALPEGIARTEVLTAILQGLNELVAAGRLNKLVIEKANGRPIFDGELAGELRAAGAALTPKGVRITGSTNTGSGAAGPERRPRGGRRAVDAMEELSFDDVEESRDSSGTPHEPGSPGGFRPRRRRR
;
A
#
# COMPACT_ATOMS: atom_id res chain seq x y z
N ARG A 1 -8.62 -7.90 10.61
CA ARG A 1 -7.80 -6.86 9.94
C ARG A 1 -8.10 -6.90 8.46
N ASP A 2 -8.31 -5.74 7.84
CA ASP A 2 -8.73 -5.57 6.44
C ASP A 2 -7.60 -5.87 5.45
N ALA A 3 -6.80 -6.89 5.76
CA ALA A 3 -5.56 -7.20 5.07
C ALA A 3 -5.78 -8.32 4.03
N GLY A 4 -7.03 -8.77 3.86
CA GLY A 4 -7.42 -9.80 2.92
C GLY A 4 -7.11 -11.22 3.37
N LYS A 5 -7.01 -12.14 2.42
CA LYS A 5 -6.67 -13.56 2.66
C LYS A 5 -5.21 -13.83 2.30
N ALA A 6 -4.43 -14.31 3.25
CA ALA A 6 -3.07 -14.82 3.02
C ALA A 6 -3.08 -16.35 2.85
N GLY A 7 -2.07 -16.89 2.17
CA GLY A 7 -1.86 -18.34 2.12
C GLY A 7 -1.26 -18.85 3.43
N ALA A 8 -1.39 -20.15 3.70
CA ALA A 8 -0.87 -20.77 4.93
C ALA A 8 0.65 -20.64 5.14
N THR A 9 1.41 -20.23 4.12
CA THR A 9 2.87 -20.04 4.17
C THR A 9 3.27 -18.57 4.04
N ASP A 10 2.31 -17.65 4.05
CA ASP A 10 2.57 -16.21 3.94
C ASP A 10 2.41 -15.59 5.34
N PRO A 11 3.50 -15.22 6.04
CA PRO A 11 3.42 -14.64 7.37
C PRO A 11 2.78 -13.25 7.32
N TRP A 12 1.97 -12.93 8.33
CA TRP A 12 1.44 -11.60 8.53
C TRP A 12 2.49 -10.73 9.23
N VAL A 13 2.78 -9.57 8.65
CA VAL A 13 3.72 -8.60 9.23
C VAL A 13 2.97 -7.30 9.47
N MET A 14 3.11 -6.77 10.68
CA MET A 14 2.57 -5.46 11.05
C MET A 14 3.71 -4.46 11.17
N LEU A 15 3.59 -3.32 10.48
CA LEU A 15 4.51 -2.20 10.62
C LEU A 15 3.84 -1.14 11.49
N LEU A 16 4.47 -0.82 12.61
CA LEU A 16 3.95 0.11 13.59
C LEU A 16 4.85 1.35 13.64
N PRO A 17 4.28 2.58 13.58
CA PRO A 17 5.01 3.80 13.90
C PRO A 17 5.54 3.72 15.33
N VAL A 18 6.79 4.12 15.54
CA VAL A 18 7.46 3.97 16.85
C VAL A 18 6.68 4.66 17.97
N ASP A 19 6.13 5.85 17.70
CA ASP A 19 5.45 6.67 18.70
C ASP A 19 4.12 6.08 19.18
N TYR A 20 3.49 5.22 18.36
CA TYR A 20 2.18 4.60 18.65
C TYR A 20 2.26 3.08 18.76
N ALA A 21 3.47 2.51 18.74
CA ALA A 21 3.65 1.06 18.62
C ALA A 21 2.98 0.31 19.78
N ALA A 22 3.15 0.77 21.02
CA ALA A 22 2.55 0.13 22.18
C ALA A 22 1.01 0.21 22.15
N GLN A 23 0.45 1.33 21.68
CA GLN A 23 -0.99 1.55 21.63
C GLN A 23 -1.66 0.75 20.50
N LEU A 24 -0.95 0.53 19.39
CA LEU A 24 -1.46 -0.18 18.22
C LEU A 24 -1.10 -1.68 18.20
N ALA A 25 -0.11 -2.11 18.99
CA ALA A 25 0.29 -3.50 19.10
C ALA A 25 -0.91 -4.35 19.55
N PRO A 26 -1.17 -5.51 18.90
CA PRO A 26 -2.23 -6.41 19.32
C PRO A 26 -1.99 -6.90 20.76
N GLN A 27 -3.06 -7.02 21.53
CA GLN A 27 -3.01 -7.64 22.84
C GLN A 27 -3.05 -9.16 22.64
N VAL A 28 -1.92 -9.80 22.91
CA VAL A 28 -1.77 -11.25 22.84
C VAL A 28 -1.57 -11.73 24.26
N SER A 29 -2.58 -12.42 24.82
CA SER A 29 -2.40 -13.10 26.10
C SER A 29 -1.55 -14.36 25.87
N ALA A 30 -0.55 -14.58 26.71
CA ALA A 30 0.26 -15.80 26.67
C ALA A 30 -0.59 -17.05 26.95
N GLU A 31 -1.65 -16.91 27.76
CA GLU A 31 -2.61 -17.97 28.07
C GLU A 31 -3.48 -18.33 26.86
N ASP A 32 -3.89 -17.32 26.08
CA ASP A 32 -4.68 -17.52 24.85
C ASP A 32 -3.83 -18.08 23.70
N ALA A 33 -2.53 -17.81 23.71
CA ALA A 33 -1.62 -18.22 22.63
C ALA A 33 -1.24 -19.70 22.68
N GLY A 34 -1.50 -20.41 23.79
CA GLY A 34 -1.20 -21.84 23.91
C GLY A 34 0.28 -22.17 23.67
N LEU A 35 1.18 -21.34 24.21
CA LEU A 35 2.62 -21.41 23.94
C LEU A 35 3.23 -22.74 24.39
N SER A 36 4.11 -23.30 23.55
CA SER A 36 4.88 -24.49 23.91
C SER A 36 5.97 -24.17 24.94
N MET A 37 6.47 -25.19 25.65
CA MET A 37 7.57 -25.01 26.60
C MET A 37 8.83 -24.41 25.93
N LEU A 38 9.10 -24.79 24.68
CA LEU A 38 10.25 -24.26 23.92
C LEU A 38 10.04 -22.79 23.53
N GLN A 39 8.80 -22.40 23.23
CA GLN A 39 8.45 -21.00 22.96
C GLN A 39 8.58 -20.14 24.22
N ILE A 40 8.19 -20.64 25.38
CA ILE A 40 8.36 -19.96 26.67
C ILE A 40 9.86 -19.75 26.96
N GLN A 41 10.69 -20.79 26.83
CA GLN A 41 12.14 -20.68 26.99
C GLN A 41 12.74 -19.65 26.02
N LEU A 42 12.26 -19.60 24.78
CA LEU A 42 12.74 -18.63 23.79
C LEU A 42 12.37 -17.19 24.20
N LEU A 43 11.17 -16.97 24.72
CA LEU A 43 10.76 -15.66 25.24
C LEU A 43 11.63 -15.24 26.43
N GLU A 44 11.84 -16.13 27.40
CA GLU A 44 12.71 -15.89 28.57
C GLU A 44 14.15 -15.55 28.14
N ALA A 45 14.71 -16.27 27.16
CA ALA A 45 16.03 -15.99 26.60
C ALA A 45 16.11 -14.61 25.92
N LEU A 46 14.98 -14.09 25.43
CA LEU A 46 14.87 -12.78 24.76
C LEU A 46 14.45 -11.64 25.70
N GLU A 47 14.04 -11.91 26.95
CA GLU A 47 13.68 -10.88 27.94
C GLU A 47 14.86 -9.98 28.34
N GLY A 48 16.10 -10.43 28.10
CA GLY A 48 17.27 -9.60 28.25
C GLY A 48 17.18 -8.33 27.39
N ARG A 49 17.68 -7.19 27.90
CA ARG A 49 17.64 -5.93 27.16
C ARG A 49 18.41 -6.06 25.83
N GLY A 50 17.72 -5.95 24.70
CA GLY A 50 18.32 -5.78 23.38
C GLY A 50 17.81 -6.75 22.33
N SER A 51 18.68 -7.08 21.37
CA SER A 51 18.41 -8.02 20.30
C SER A 51 19.56 -9.01 20.16
N PHE A 52 19.22 -10.29 20.04
CA PHE A 52 20.14 -11.41 20.19
C PHE A 52 20.32 -12.16 18.87
N LEU A 53 21.52 -12.69 18.63
CA LEU A 53 21.74 -13.61 17.52
C LEU A 53 21.23 -15.00 17.94
N MET A 54 20.67 -15.74 16.98
CA MET A 54 20.19 -17.10 17.22
C MET A 54 21.30 -18.03 17.75
N SER A 55 22.55 -17.82 17.32
CA SER A 55 23.73 -18.55 17.83
C SER A 55 23.98 -18.37 19.33
N ASP A 56 23.55 -17.25 19.90
CA ASP A 56 23.85 -16.87 21.27
C ASP A 56 22.80 -17.42 22.25
N ILE A 57 21.56 -17.56 21.76
CA ILE A 57 20.43 -18.10 22.55
C ILE A 57 20.25 -19.60 22.37
N GLN A 58 20.59 -20.19 21.22
CA GLN A 58 20.44 -21.64 20.96
C GLN A 58 21.01 -22.54 22.07
N PRO A 59 22.21 -22.26 22.66
CA PRO A 59 22.76 -23.10 23.72
C PRO A 59 21.95 -23.13 25.02
N GLN A 60 21.03 -22.17 25.22
CA GLN A 60 20.20 -22.02 26.42
C GLN A 60 18.86 -22.77 26.29
N LEU A 61 18.54 -23.29 25.11
CA LEU A 61 17.25 -23.89 24.77
C LEU A 61 17.35 -25.42 24.75
N SER A 62 16.27 -26.10 25.15
CA SER A 62 16.25 -27.57 25.21
C SER A 62 15.92 -28.27 23.87
N GLY A 63 15.73 -27.53 22.77
CA GLY A 63 15.29 -28.05 21.47
C GLY A 63 16.37 -28.13 20.39
N THR A 64 16.13 -28.93 19.35
CA THR A 64 16.96 -28.97 18.14
C THR A 64 16.89 -27.65 17.37
N ALA A 65 17.87 -27.37 16.50
CA ALA A 65 17.88 -26.15 15.70
C ALA A 65 16.63 -25.98 14.82
N GLU A 66 16.02 -27.08 14.39
CA GLU A 66 14.79 -27.07 13.59
C GLU A 66 13.55 -26.77 14.45
N GLU A 67 13.41 -27.42 15.61
CA GLU A 67 12.31 -27.14 16.55
C GLU A 67 12.35 -25.71 17.07
N VAL A 68 13.55 -25.17 17.28
CA VAL A 68 13.74 -23.77 17.67
C VAL A 68 13.39 -22.82 16.53
N ARG A 69 13.77 -23.15 15.29
CA ARG A 69 13.37 -22.39 14.09
C ARG A 69 11.84 -22.35 13.95
N GLU A 70 11.17 -23.49 14.09
CA GLU A 70 9.69 -23.56 14.04
C GLU A 70 9.05 -22.77 15.19
N SER A 71 9.56 -22.92 16.41
CA SER A 71 9.07 -22.19 17.58
C SER A 71 9.21 -20.67 17.44
N LEU A 72 10.35 -20.21 16.91
CA LEU A 72 10.62 -18.81 16.62
C LEU A 72 9.62 -18.25 15.60
N TRP A 73 9.40 -18.95 14.49
CA TRP A 73 8.41 -18.51 13.49
C TRP A 73 6.98 -18.55 14.03
N GLY A 74 6.63 -19.52 14.89
CA GLY A 74 5.35 -19.53 15.60
C GLY A 74 5.17 -18.31 16.51
N LEU A 75 6.25 -17.86 17.18
CA LEU A 75 6.22 -16.62 18.00
C LEU A 75 6.16 -15.35 17.15
N VAL A 76 6.76 -15.35 15.96
CA VAL A 76 6.62 -14.25 14.98
C VAL A 76 5.17 -14.18 14.48
N GLU A 77 4.54 -15.32 14.16
CA GLU A 77 3.14 -15.40 13.77
C GLU A 77 2.20 -14.96 14.89
N ALA A 78 2.53 -15.28 16.15
CA ALA A 78 1.84 -14.75 17.33
C ALA A 78 2.12 -13.26 17.59
N GLY A 79 3.07 -12.64 16.88
CA GLY A 79 3.43 -11.23 17.04
C GLY A 79 4.26 -10.92 18.28
N LEU A 80 4.82 -11.93 18.97
CA LEU A 80 5.58 -11.78 20.21
C LEU A 80 7.08 -11.55 19.98
N VAL A 81 7.60 -11.96 18.83
CA VAL A 81 9.01 -11.80 18.45
C VAL A 81 9.12 -11.14 17.09
N SER A 82 10.14 -10.29 16.92
CA SER A 82 10.41 -9.60 15.66
C SER A 82 11.90 -9.64 15.28
N PRO A 83 12.21 -9.76 13.98
CA PRO A 83 13.59 -9.62 13.50
C PRO A 83 13.97 -8.14 13.34
N ASP A 84 15.26 -7.86 13.49
CA ASP A 84 15.86 -6.53 13.25
C ASP A 84 15.86 -6.11 11.77
N SER A 85 15.55 -7.02 10.86
CA SER A 85 15.59 -6.79 9.42
C SER A 85 14.64 -7.68 8.64
N PHE A 86 14.33 -7.28 7.40
CA PHE A 86 13.53 -8.09 6.47
C PHE A 86 14.30 -9.27 5.84
N ALA A 87 15.57 -9.48 6.19
CA ALA A 87 16.36 -10.58 5.64
C ALA A 87 15.76 -11.97 5.97
N PRO A 88 15.49 -12.33 7.25
CA PRO A 88 14.88 -13.60 7.61
C PRO A 88 13.48 -13.78 7.01
N ILE A 89 12.65 -12.73 7.00
CA ILE A 89 11.31 -12.74 6.38
C ILE A 89 11.38 -13.09 4.88
N ARG A 90 12.29 -12.46 4.14
CA ARG A 90 12.47 -12.77 2.71
C ARG A 90 13.00 -14.18 2.48
N ALA A 91 13.86 -14.68 3.36
CA ALA A 91 14.39 -16.04 3.26
C ALA A 91 13.30 -17.08 3.56
N HIS A 92 12.45 -16.84 4.55
CA HIS A 92 11.30 -17.68 4.89
C HIS A 92 10.31 -17.76 3.73
N LEU A 93 9.92 -16.61 3.17
CA LEU A 93 9.08 -16.53 1.95
C LEU A 93 9.73 -17.24 0.75
N ALA A 94 11.04 -17.11 0.58
CA ALA A 94 11.76 -17.76 -0.51
C ALA A 94 11.80 -19.29 -0.36
N ALA A 95 11.88 -19.81 0.86
CA ALA A 95 11.80 -21.25 1.14
C ALA A 95 10.43 -21.81 0.74
N GLY A 96 9.33 -21.15 1.13
CA GLY A 96 7.97 -21.49 0.70
C GLY A 96 7.76 -21.39 -0.82
N SER A 97 8.48 -20.48 -1.49
CA SER A 97 8.41 -20.32 -2.96
C SER A 97 9.00 -21.49 -3.75
N ARG A 98 9.95 -22.26 -3.19
CA ARG A 98 10.47 -23.48 -3.84
C ARG A 98 9.43 -24.59 -3.95
N ALA A 99 8.46 -24.61 -3.06
CA ALA A 99 7.31 -25.51 -3.11
C ALA A 99 6.13 -24.96 -3.95
N GLY A 100 6.29 -23.80 -4.60
CA GLY A 100 5.21 -23.15 -5.36
C GLY A 100 4.09 -22.55 -4.49
N ARG A 101 4.30 -22.43 -3.18
CA ARG A 101 3.26 -22.03 -2.21
C ARG A 101 3.27 -20.56 -1.83
N ALA A 102 4.35 -19.80 -2.05
CA ALA A 102 4.46 -18.38 -1.68
C ALA A 102 3.84 -17.40 -2.70
N ALA A 103 3.39 -16.22 -2.26
CA ALA A 103 2.60 -15.27 -3.08
C ALA A 103 3.38 -14.64 -4.23
N HIS A 104 4.66 -14.34 -3.99
CA HIS A 104 5.58 -13.90 -5.02
C HIS A 104 6.89 -14.67 -4.89
N ARG A 105 7.45 -15.07 -6.02
CA ARG A 105 8.79 -15.65 -6.04
C ARG A 105 9.78 -14.55 -5.74
N ALA A 106 10.35 -14.55 -4.53
CA ALA A 106 11.42 -13.64 -4.19
C ALA A 106 12.59 -13.90 -5.15
N ARG A 107 12.96 -12.88 -5.94
CA ARG A 107 14.13 -12.98 -6.82
C ARG A 107 15.37 -13.04 -5.93
N ARG A 108 16.01 -14.21 -5.88
CA ARG A 108 17.32 -14.36 -5.22
C ARG A 108 18.26 -13.36 -5.88
N ARG A 109 18.64 -12.31 -5.16
CA ARG A 109 19.65 -11.37 -5.65
C ARG A 109 20.93 -12.22 -5.74
N PRO A 110 21.51 -12.43 -6.92
CA PRO A 110 22.79 -13.12 -6.99
C PRO A 110 23.74 -12.31 -6.11
N THR A 111 24.33 -12.98 -5.11
CA THR A 111 25.46 -12.44 -4.37
C THR A 111 26.52 -12.19 -5.44
N ARG A 112 26.64 -10.94 -5.91
CA ARG A 112 27.74 -10.59 -6.78
C ARG A 112 28.97 -10.88 -5.93
N SER A 113 29.68 -11.96 -6.26
CA SER A 113 31.04 -12.18 -5.84
C SER A 113 31.80 -10.94 -6.30
N ARG A 114 31.96 -9.98 -5.39
CA ARG A 114 32.98 -8.95 -5.56
C ARG A 114 34.28 -9.69 -5.32
N LEU A 115 34.79 -10.33 -6.38
CA LEU A 115 36.19 -10.67 -6.44
C LEU A 115 36.98 -9.37 -6.23
N ARG A 116 37.77 -9.39 -5.15
CA ARG A 116 38.95 -8.54 -4.90
C ARG A 116 38.70 -7.12 -4.34
N MET A 117 38.94 -6.98 -3.03
CA MET A 117 40.00 -6.14 -2.45
C MET A 117 39.73 -5.95 -0.94
N GLY A 118 40.56 -6.60 -0.11
CA GLY A 118 40.88 -6.22 1.27
C GLY A 118 39.75 -5.75 2.18
N ARG A 119 38.82 -6.64 2.57
CA ARG A 119 37.95 -6.38 3.73
C ARG A 119 38.33 -7.33 4.86
N THR A 120 38.63 -6.69 5.99
CA THR A 120 39.06 -7.23 7.28
C THR A 120 38.37 -8.54 7.66
N SER A 121 39.18 -9.47 8.15
CA SER A 121 38.91 -10.84 8.58
C SER A 121 37.80 -11.04 9.63
N PHE A 122 37.10 -10.01 10.07
CA PHE A 122 36.04 -10.11 11.09
C PHE A 122 34.65 -10.52 10.55
N ALA A 123 34.35 -10.30 9.27
CA ALA A 123 33.06 -10.69 8.68
C ALA A 123 33.04 -12.13 8.13
N GLN A 124 34.22 -12.72 7.89
CA GLN A 124 34.36 -14.11 7.46
C GLN A 124 34.40 -15.08 8.63
N THR A 125 34.89 -14.68 9.81
CA THR A 125 34.89 -15.53 11.01
C THR A 125 33.47 -15.85 11.49
N HIS A 126 32.50 -14.93 11.37
CA HIS A 126 31.09 -15.24 11.68
C HIS A 126 30.40 -16.19 10.69
N ASN A 127 30.92 -16.36 9.48
CA ASN A 127 30.41 -17.35 8.52
C ASN A 127 31.21 -18.67 8.54
N ALA A 128 32.40 -18.69 9.15
CA ALA A 128 33.29 -19.85 9.17
C ALA A 128 33.29 -20.60 10.51
N VAL A 129 32.79 -20.00 11.59
CA VAL A 129 32.65 -20.67 12.90
C VAL A 129 31.25 -21.26 13.03
N GLY A 130 31.11 -22.51 12.57
CA GLY A 130 30.40 -23.58 13.30
C GLY A 130 28.87 -23.61 13.37
N THR A 131 28.14 -22.51 13.27
CA THR A 131 26.66 -22.55 13.39
C THR A 131 26.02 -22.28 12.02
N GLN A 132 25.71 -23.35 11.29
CA GLN A 132 24.93 -23.30 10.03
C GLN A 132 23.47 -22.93 10.34
N ASN A 133 23.25 -21.71 10.82
CA ASN A 133 21.91 -21.21 11.05
C ASN A 133 21.17 -21.14 9.71
N ALA A 134 19.93 -21.63 9.70
CA ALA A 134 19.09 -21.57 8.52
C ALA A 134 18.96 -20.10 8.05
N PRO A 135 18.89 -19.84 6.72
CA PRO A 135 18.94 -18.48 6.19
C PRO A 135 17.75 -17.60 6.64
N ASP A 136 16.67 -18.21 7.12
CA ASP A 136 15.47 -17.59 7.68
C ASP A 136 15.54 -17.33 9.19
N VAL A 137 16.62 -17.72 9.87
CA VAL A 137 16.86 -17.35 11.29
C VAL A 137 18.06 -16.41 11.46
N VAL A 138 18.64 -15.94 10.36
CA VAL A 138 19.77 -15.00 10.36
C VAL A 138 19.30 -13.60 10.76
N GLY A 139 20.13 -12.90 11.54
CA GLY A 139 19.87 -11.55 12.02
C GLY A 139 19.74 -11.54 13.54
N ARG A 140 19.38 -10.37 14.08
CA ARG A 140 19.07 -10.24 15.50
C ARG A 140 17.57 -10.33 15.72
N TRP A 141 17.19 -10.97 16.81
CA TRP A 141 15.81 -11.19 17.20
C TRP A 141 15.57 -10.52 18.55
N SER A 142 14.40 -9.92 18.70
CA SER A 142 13.98 -9.25 19.94
C SER A 142 12.50 -9.48 20.18
N LEU A 143 12.10 -9.34 21.44
CA LEU A 143 10.69 -9.26 21.79
C LEU A 143 10.02 -8.10 21.04
N SER A 144 8.80 -8.32 20.59
CA SER A 144 7.96 -7.28 20.03
C SER A 144 7.58 -6.24 21.10
N VAL A 145 7.20 -5.04 20.65
CA VAL A 145 6.75 -3.98 21.56
C VAL A 145 5.53 -4.48 22.35
N PRO A 146 5.58 -4.46 23.69
CA PRO A 146 4.44 -4.88 24.50
C PRO A 146 3.27 -3.93 24.30
N ALA A 147 2.06 -4.49 24.22
CA ALA A 147 0.84 -3.72 24.11
C ALA A 147 0.60 -2.88 25.38
N ALA A 148 0.23 -1.61 25.20
CA ALA A 148 -0.18 -0.75 26.30
C ALA A 148 -1.43 -1.33 27.00
N ALA A 149 -1.52 -1.14 28.32
CA ALA A 149 -2.66 -1.60 29.11
C ALA A 149 -3.85 -0.62 29.12
N ASP A 150 -3.60 0.68 28.92
CA ASP A 150 -4.67 1.69 28.94
C ASP A 150 -5.55 1.61 27.68
N ALA A 151 -6.79 1.14 27.86
CA ALA A 151 -7.77 1.03 26.80
C ALA A 151 -8.13 2.38 26.15
N THR A 152 -8.07 3.48 26.90
CA THR A 152 -8.45 4.81 26.40
C THR A 152 -7.42 5.34 25.41
N SER A 153 -6.14 5.37 25.79
CA SER A 153 -5.04 5.77 24.91
C SER A 153 -4.98 4.92 23.63
N ARG A 154 -5.23 3.60 23.75
CA ARG A 154 -5.31 2.71 22.60
C ARG A 154 -6.45 3.05 21.66
N SER A 155 -7.64 3.29 22.21
CA SER A 155 -8.82 3.63 21.43
C SER A 155 -8.61 4.92 20.62
N ILE A 156 -7.99 5.93 21.23
CA ILE A 156 -7.60 7.18 20.57
C ILE A 156 -6.59 6.91 19.45
N ALA A 157 -5.49 6.19 19.73
CA ALA A 157 -4.47 5.87 18.73
C ALA A 157 -5.02 5.07 17.54
N HIS A 158 -5.91 4.10 17.80
CA HIS A 158 -6.60 3.35 16.75
C HIS A 158 -7.51 4.25 15.91
N GLY A 159 -8.27 5.15 16.53
CA GLY A 159 -9.10 6.13 15.83
C GLY A 159 -8.28 7.03 14.89
N GLU A 160 -7.16 7.56 15.37
CA GLU A 160 -6.26 8.39 14.58
C GLU A 160 -5.64 7.58 13.42
N ALA A 161 -5.18 6.37 13.69
CA ALA A 161 -4.61 5.48 12.68
C ALA A 161 -5.64 5.08 11.59
N TRP A 162 -6.92 4.91 11.94
CA TRP A 162 -7.97 4.62 10.95
C TRP A 162 -8.27 5.81 10.05
N LEU A 163 -8.33 7.02 10.62
CA LEU A 163 -8.57 8.24 9.84
C LEU A 163 -7.40 8.52 8.88
N ASP A 164 -6.16 8.33 9.33
CA ASP A 164 -4.97 8.48 8.47
C ASP A 164 -4.91 7.42 7.37
N ARG A 165 -5.23 6.17 7.69
CA ARG A 165 -5.20 5.05 6.74
C ARG A 165 -6.25 5.15 5.65
N TYR A 166 -7.50 5.41 6.03
CA TYR A 166 -8.64 5.33 5.11
C TYR A 166 -9.02 6.69 4.51
N GLY A 167 -8.62 7.79 5.14
CA GLY A 167 -9.07 9.15 4.81
C GLY A 167 -10.54 9.39 5.18
N VAL A 168 -11.45 8.55 4.67
CA VAL A 168 -12.88 8.51 5.03
C VAL A 168 -13.19 7.18 5.66
N LEU A 169 -13.48 7.20 6.96
CA LEU A 169 -13.83 6.01 7.71
C LEU A 169 -15.33 5.75 7.63
N THR A 170 -15.68 4.56 7.15
CA THR A 170 -17.07 4.08 7.05
C THR A 170 -17.29 2.87 7.95
N ARG A 171 -18.56 2.51 8.19
CA ARG A 171 -18.89 1.27 8.91
C ARG A 171 -18.23 0.04 8.27
N GLY A 172 -18.26 -0.08 6.94
CA GLY A 172 -17.66 -1.20 6.22
C GLY A 172 -16.15 -1.31 6.45
N SER A 173 -15.45 -0.18 6.48
CA SER A 173 -14.00 -0.12 6.74
C SER A 173 -13.64 -0.65 8.13
N VAL A 174 -14.40 -0.26 9.16
CA VAL A 174 -14.18 -0.72 10.54
C VAL A 174 -14.51 -2.20 10.70
N VAL A 175 -15.59 -2.69 10.07
CA VAL A 175 -15.92 -4.12 10.10
C VAL A 175 -14.81 -4.94 9.44
N ALA A 176 -14.26 -4.47 8.33
CA ALA A 176 -13.16 -5.16 7.66
C ALA A 176 -11.89 -5.22 8.53
N GLU A 177 -11.64 -4.21 9.37
CA GLU A 177 -10.51 -4.21 10.30
C GLU A 177 -10.61 -5.23 11.43
N ASP A 178 -11.78 -5.82 11.67
CA ASP A 178 -12.03 -6.79 12.75
C ASP A 178 -11.61 -6.24 14.12
N VAL A 179 -12.09 -5.04 14.43
CA VAL A 179 -11.76 -4.32 15.65
C VAL A 179 -12.48 -4.95 16.84
N LEU A 180 -11.76 -5.14 17.95
CA LEU A 180 -12.34 -5.59 19.22
C LEU A 180 -13.46 -4.62 19.67
N GLY A 181 -14.64 -5.14 19.96
CA GLY A 181 -15.82 -4.31 20.31
C GLY A 181 -16.56 -3.72 19.09
N GLY A 182 -16.07 -3.96 17.87
CA GLY A 182 -16.72 -3.64 16.61
C GLY A 182 -16.96 -2.15 16.38
N PHE A 183 -17.91 -1.86 15.48
CA PHE A 183 -18.21 -0.49 15.07
C PHE A 183 -18.77 0.39 16.20
N ALA A 184 -19.45 -0.19 17.20
CA ALA A 184 -20.02 0.60 18.29
C ALA A 184 -18.92 1.29 19.14
N LEU A 185 -17.83 0.57 19.43
CA LEU A 185 -16.71 1.14 20.17
C LEU A 185 -15.97 2.18 19.32
N ALA A 186 -15.73 1.87 18.04
CA ALA A 186 -15.12 2.82 17.11
C ALA A 186 -15.94 4.11 16.99
N TYR A 187 -17.27 3.97 16.87
CA TYR A 187 -18.20 5.10 16.77
C TYR A 187 -18.09 6.03 17.99
N LYS A 188 -18.02 5.48 19.21
CA LYS A 188 -17.86 6.29 20.43
C LYS A 188 -16.59 7.15 20.39
N VAL A 189 -15.47 6.59 19.94
CA VAL A 189 -14.20 7.32 19.80
C VAL A 189 -14.33 8.42 18.74
N LEU A 190 -14.91 8.09 17.59
CA LEU A 190 -15.08 9.02 16.47
C LEU A 190 -16.03 10.17 16.80
N SER A 191 -17.09 9.93 17.58
CA SER A 191 -17.93 11.00 18.12
C SER A 191 -17.17 11.92 19.07
N GLY A 192 -16.28 11.40 19.91
CA GLY A 192 -15.38 12.24 20.71
C GLY A 192 -14.41 13.07 19.84
N PHE A 193 -13.99 12.53 18.70
CA PHE A 193 -13.19 13.28 17.72
C PHE A 193 -14.00 14.37 17.01
N GLU A 194 -15.29 14.15 16.77
CA GLU A 194 -16.23 15.15 16.26
C GLU A 194 -16.40 16.30 17.27
N GLU A 195 -16.65 15.98 18.54
CA GLU A 195 -16.81 16.97 19.63
C GLU A 195 -15.55 17.83 19.83
N SER A 196 -14.37 17.25 19.63
CA SER A 196 -13.09 17.96 19.72
C SER A 196 -12.63 18.61 18.40
N GLY A 197 -13.41 18.47 17.32
CA GLY A 197 -13.10 19.03 16.00
C GLY A 197 -11.96 18.31 15.24
N LYS A 198 -11.42 17.20 15.76
CA LYS A 198 -10.40 16.37 15.08
C LYS A 198 -10.96 15.66 13.85
N ALA A 199 -12.23 15.27 13.91
CA ALA A 199 -12.95 14.65 12.81
C ALA A 199 -14.26 15.40 12.57
N MET A 200 -14.84 15.23 11.40
CA MET A 200 -16.20 15.65 11.10
C MET A 200 -16.96 14.46 10.56
N ARG A 201 -18.24 14.39 10.95
CA ARG A 201 -19.18 13.45 10.36
C ARG A 201 -19.86 14.09 9.16
N GLY A 202 -20.01 13.32 8.08
CA GLY A 202 -20.63 13.83 6.87
C GLY A 202 -21.04 12.71 5.92
N TYR A 203 -21.86 13.07 4.93
CA TYR A 203 -22.17 12.19 3.82
C TYR A 203 -21.16 12.46 2.70
N VAL A 204 -20.08 11.68 2.68
CA VAL A 204 -18.96 11.88 1.75
C VAL A 204 -19.07 10.90 0.57
N ILE A 205 -19.39 9.64 0.86
CA ILE A 205 -19.51 8.57 -0.12
C ILE A 205 -20.98 8.18 -0.26
N GLU A 206 -21.48 8.13 -1.49
CA GLU A 206 -22.84 7.69 -1.76
C GLU A 206 -23.04 6.20 -1.42
N GLY A 207 -24.21 5.83 -0.88
CA GLY A 207 -24.61 4.44 -0.68
C GLY A 207 -24.03 3.74 0.56
N LEU A 208 -23.10 4.37 1.29
CA LEU A 208 -22.47 3.80 2.49
C LEU A 208 -23.08 4.27 3.83
N GLY A 209 -24.24 4.92 3.78
CA GLY A 209 -24.96 5.44 4.95
C GLY A 209 -24.32 6.68 5.57
N ALA A 210 -24.97 7.28 6.57
CA ALA A 210 -24.58 8.58 7.12
C ALA A 210 -23.44 8.53 8.17
N ALA A 211 -23.07 7.34 8.66
CA ALA A 211 -22.03 7.18 9.68
C ALA A 211 -20.64 7.11 9.03
N GLN A 212 -20.20 8.24 8.45
CA GLN A 212 -18.88 8.40 7.86
C GLN A 212 -18.14 9.53 8.56
N PHE A 213 -16.88 9.29 8.89
CA PHE A 213 -16.02 10.23 9.61
C PHE A 213 -14.75 10.48 8.81
N SER A 214 -14.32 11.72 8.77
CA SER A 214 -13.08 12.10 8.10
C SER A 214 -12.48 13.34 8.77
N THR A 215 -11.21 13.60 8.55
CA THR A 215 -10.59 14.84 9.05
C THR A 215 -11.04 16.04 8.21
N PRO A 216 -11.08 17.26 8.77
CA PRO A 216 -11.41 18.46 7.99
C PRO A 216 -10.57 18.65 6.73
N ALA A 217 -9.26 18.37 6.82
CA ALA A 217 -8.34 18.47 5.69
C ALA A 217 -8.68 17.50 4.55
N VAL A 218 -9.08 16.27 4.88
CA VAL A 218 -9.47 15.27 3.86
C VAL A 218 -10.79 15.66 3.22
N ILE A 219 -11.79 16.12 3.99
CA ILE A 219 -13.06 16.59 3.44
C ILE A 219 -12.86 17.77 2.49
N ASP A 220 -12.02 18.73 2.87
CA ASP A 220 -11.71 19.88 2.01
C ASP A 220 -11.05 19.44 0.70
N ARG A 221 -10.08 18.54 0.77
CA ARG A 221 -9.44 17.94 -0.42
C ARG A 221 -10.44 17.20 -1.31
N LEU A 222 -11.38 16.46 -0.73
CA LEU A 222 -12.40 15.71 -1.48
C LEU A 222 -13.38 16.64 -2.23
N ARG A 223 -13.65 17.84 -1.72
CA ARG A 223 -14.48 18.82 -2.44
C ARG A 223 -13.85 19.24 -3.77
N GLY A 224 -12.52 19.28 -3.85
CA GLY A 224 -11.78 19.54 -5.08
C GLY A 224 -11.68 18.34 -6.04
N LEU A 225 -12.16 17.17 -5.62
CA LEU A 225 -12.14 15.91 -6.38
C LEU A 225 -13.56 15.39 -6.63
N ALA A 226 -14.57 16.26 -6.53
CA ALA A 226 -15.95 15.87 -6.75
C ALA A 226 -16.17 15.41 -8.19
N ASP A 227 -17.00 14.38 -8.35
CA ASP A 227 -17.43 13.91 -9.66
C ASP A 227 -18.13 15.04 -10.42
N SER A 228 -17.87 15.11 -11.73
CA SER A 228 -18.53 16.08 -12.60
C SER A 228 -19.90 15.52 -13.02
N PRO A 229 -21.03 16.10 -12.55
CA PRO A 229 -22.36 15.49 -12.68
C PRO A 229 -22.87 15.33 -14.13
N ASP A 230 -22.23 16.00 -15.11
CA ASP A 230 -22.71 16.10 -16.49
C ASP A 230 -21.67 15.63 -17.55
N VAL A 231 -20.65 14.85 -17.17
CA VAL A 231 -19.59 14.43 -18.09
C VAL A 231 -19.73 12.94 -18.45
N THR A 232 -19.87 12.67 -19.75
CA THR A 232 -19.63 11.33 -20.30
C THR A 232 -18.12 11.05 -20.26
N GLY A 233 -17.72 9.85 -19.87
CA GLY A 233 -16.32 9.50 -19.64
C GLY A 233 -16.00 9.26 -18.16
N TRP A 234 -14.83 9.74 -17.72
CA TRP A 234 -14.31 9.51 -16.38
C TRP A 234 -15.05 10.32 -15.30
N PRO A 235 -15.34 9.77 -14.11
CA PRO A 235 -16.09 10.44 -13.03
C PRO A 235 -15.60 11.86 -12.68
N SER A 236 -14.30 12.08 -12.57
CA SER A 236 -13.70 13.39 -12.29
C SER A 236 -13.74 14.36 -13.47
N GLY A 237 -14.16 13.91 -14.65
CA GLY A 237 -14.12 14.65 -15.90
C GLY A 237 -12.73 14.75 -16.54
N THR A 238 -11.73 14.03 -16.00
CA THR A 238 -10.37 14.01 -16.57
C THR A 238 -10.35 13.41 -17.98
N ARG A 239 -9.51 13.97 -18.86
CA ARG A 239 -9.24 13.42 -20.19
C ARG A 239 -7.98 12.54 -20.24
N GLU A 240 -7.22 12.54 -19.15
CA GLU A 240 -5.96 11.81 -19.02
C GLU A 240 -5.98 11.04 -17.68
N PRO A 241 -6.79 9.97 -17.58
CA PRO A 241 -6.87 9.16 -16.37
C PRO A 241 -5.52 8.49 -16.08
N GLN A 242 -5.11 8.47 -14.82
CA GLN A 242 -3.95 7.69 -14.40
C GLN A 242 -4.37 6.29 -13.96
N ALA A 243 -3.61 5.28 -14.35
CA ALA A 243 -3.79 3.91 -13.88
C ALA A 243 -2.93 3.63 -12.63
N TYR A 244 -3.60 3.27 -11.54
CA TYR A 244 -2.97 2.86 -10.30
C TYR A 244 -3.06 1.34 -10.16
N VAL A 245 -1.91 0.67 -10.19
CA VAL A 245 -1.83 -0.78 -9.92
C VAL A 245 -1.49 -0.98 -8.46
N LEU A 246 -2.45 -1.48 -7.69
CA LEU A 246 -2.36 -1.70 -6.25
C LEU A 246 -2.39 -3.20 -5.94
N ALA A 247 -1.85 -3.58 -4.78
CA ALA A 247 -2.20 -4.88 -4.22
C ALA A 247 -3.70 -4.90 -3.91
N ALA A 248 -4.40 -6.00 -4.16
CA ALA A 248 -5.84 -6.08 -3.88
C ALA A 248 -6.15 -5.90 -2.39
N THR A 249 -5.16 -6.18 -1.52
CA THR A 249 -5.21 -6.04 -0.06
C THR A 249 -4.77 -4.66 0.44
N ASP A 250 -4.37 -3.75 -0.46
CA ASP A 250 -3.92 -2.41 -0.09
C ASP A 250 -5.09 -1.59 0.51
N PRO A 251 -4.91 -0.89 1.65
CA PRO A 251 -5.96 -0.04 2.22
C PRO A 251 -6.51 1.03 1.27
N ALA A 252 -5.73 1.48 0.29
CA ALA A 252 -6.18 2.41 -0.74
C ALA A 252 -7.17 1.78 -1.74
N ASN A 253 -7.32 0.45 -1.76
CA ASN A 253 -8.36 -0.23 -2.53
C ASN A 253 -9.63 -0.44 -1.67
N PRO A 254 -10.72 0.32 -1.90
CA PRO A 254 -11.97 0.16 -1.15
C PRO A 254 -12.79 -1.07 -1.60
N TYR A 255 -12.51 -1.60 -2.79
CA TYR A 255 -13.28 -2.70 -3.40
C TYR A 255 -12.97 -4.06 -2.76
N GLY A 256 -14.02 -4.80 -2.49
CA GLY A 256 -13.97 -6.06 -1.73
C GLY A 256 -13.83 -5.87 -0.21
N ALA A 257 -13.95 -4.63 0.27
CA ALA A 257 -13.92 -4.24 1.68
C ALA A 257 -15.12 -3.34 1.99
N ALA A 258 -14.93 -2.01 1.93
CA ALA A 258 -15.99 -1.03 2.15
C ALA A 258 -16.99 -0.97 0.97
N LEU A 259 -16.51 -1.20 -0.26
CA LEU A 259 -17.32 -1.24 -1.48
C LEU A 259 -17.38 -2.68 -2.04
N PRO A 260 -18.53 -3.11 -2.58
CA PRO A 260 -18.60 -4.38 -3.32
C PRO A 260 -17.83 -4.27 -4.63
N TRP A 261 -17.32 -5.41 -5.13
CA TRP A 261 -16.78 -5.46 -6.48
C TRP A 261 -17.89 -5.18 -7.50
N PRO A 262 -17.64 -4.39 -8.56
CA PRO A 262 -18.63 -4.16 -9.60
C PRO A 262 -18.84 -5.41 -10.47
N PRO A 263 -19.90 -5.43 -11.29
CA PRO A 263 -20.11 -6.48 -12.29
C PRO A 263 -18.87 -6.65 -13.17
N SER A 264 -18.34 -7.86 -13.23
CA SER A 264 -17.20 -8.20 -14.08
C SER A 264 -17.63 -8.72 -15.45
N ASP A 265 -16.76 -8.61 -16.45
CA ASP A 265 -16.96 -9.20 -17.78
C ASP A 265 -16.73 -10.73 -17.80
N ALA A 266 -16.49 -11.33 -16.63
CA ALA A 266 -16.24 -12.76 -16.47
C ALA A 266 -17.55 -13.57 -16.51
N SER A 267 -17.48 -14.80 -17.01
CA SER A 267 -18.61 -15.73 -16.95
C SER A 267 -19.03 -16.01 -15.50
N ASP A 268 -20.27 -16.43 -15.27
CA ASP A 268 -20.77 -16.78 -13.92
C ASP A 268 -19.97 -17.91 -13.24
N SER A 269 -19.31 -18.75 -14.04
CA SER A 269 -18.42 -19.82 -13.59
C SER A 269 -17.01 -19.34 -13.22
N ALA A 270 -16.66 -18.08 -13.49
CA ALA A 270 -15.34 -17.53 -13.23
C ALA A 270 -15.16 -17.23 -11.74
N ALA A 271 -13.91 -17.33 -11.28
CA ALA A 271 -13.55 -16.95 -9.92
C ALA A 271 -13.81 -15.45 -9.72
N ARG A 272 -14.61 -15.12 -8.70
CA ARG A 272 -14.89 -13.73 -8.34
C ARG A 272 -13.61 -13.03 -7.85
N PRO A 273 -13.48 -11.71 -8.10
CA PRO A 273 -12.39 -10.90 -7.54
C PRO A 273 -12.35 -11.00 -6.01
N THR A 274 -11.14 -11.05 -5.46
CA THR A 274 -10.92 -11.14 -4.01
C THR A 274 -9.73 -10.30 -3.58
N ARG A 275 -9.76 -9.82 -2.33
CA ARG A 275 -8.60 -9.21 -1.65
C ARG A 275 -7.69 -10.33 -1.13
N ALA A 276 -6.95 -10.98 -2.04
CA ALA A 276 -6.02 -12.06 -1.69
C ALA A 276 -4.57 -11.56 -1.77
N ALA A 277 -3.70 -12.08 -0.89
CA ALA A 277 -2.29 -11.75 -0.89
C ALA A 277 -1.64 -12.07 -2.25
N GLY A 278 -1.00 -11.07 -2.83
CA GLY A 278 -0.37 -11.12 -4.15
C GLY A 278 -1.31 -11.01 -5.35
N ALA A 279 -2.62 -10.82 -5.12
CA ALA A 279 -3.53 -10.35 -6.15
C ALA A 279 -3.36 -8.83 -6.35
N LEU A 280 -3.66 -8.35 -7.56
CA LEU A 280 -3.56 -6.94 -7.93
C LEU A 280 -4.91 -6.41 -8.38
N VAL A 281 -5.14 -5.13 -8.17
CA VAL A 281 -6.25 -4.38 -8.75
C VAL A 281 -5.70 -3.18 -9.50
N VAL A 282 -6.30 -2.84 -10.63
CA VAL A 282 -5.99 -1.64 -11.40
C VAL A 282 -7.17 -0.69 -11.25
N LEU A 283 -6.92 0.49 -10.72
CA LEU A 283 -7.89 1.57 -10.58
C LEU A 283 -7.57 2.68 -11.58
N MET A 284 -8.59 3.22 -12.22
CA MET A 284 -8.51 4.43 -13.05
C MET A 284 -9.63 5.37 -12.61
N ASP A 285 -9.25 6.57 -12.19
CA ASP A 285 -10.20 7.58 -11.69
C ASP A 285 -11.16 7.04 -10.62
N GLY A 286 -10.62 6.26 -9.67
CA GLY A 286 -11.41 5.61 -8.62
C GLY A 286 -12.14 4.32 -9.04
N LEU A 287 -12.33 4.06 -10.34
CA LEU A 287 -13.03 2.88 -10.85
C LEU A 287 -12.08 1.68 -11.03
N PRO A 288 -12.47 0.46 -10.63
CA PRO A 288 -11.68 -0.73 -10.85
C PRO A 288 -11.88 -1.19 -12.29
N VAL A 289 -10.79 -1.21 -13.06
CA VAL A 289 -10.81 -1.59 -14.48
C VAL A 289 -10.33 -3.02 -14.71
N ALA A 290 -9.47 -3.52 -13.81
CA ALA A 290 -8.97 -4.88 -13.85
C ALA A 290 -8.61 -5.43 -12.47
N HIS A 291 -8.72 -6.75 -12.34
CA HIS A 291 -8.21 -7.54 -11.21
C HIS A 291 -7.32 -8.64 -11.76
N LEU A 292 -6.17 -8.88 -11.12
CA LEU A 292 -5.31 -10.02 -11.40
C LEU A 292 -5.22 -10.91 -10.17
N THR A 293 -5.40 -12.21 -10.36
CA THR A 293 -5.21 -13.19 -9.28
C THR A 293 -3.76 -13.26 -8.83
N ARG A 294 -3.52 -13.93 -7.70
CA ARG A 294 -2.18 -14.23 -7.19
C ARG A 294 -1.27 -14.79 -8.28
N GLY A 295 -0.12 -14.13 -8.49
CA GLY A 295 0.84 -14.50 -9.52
C GLY A 295 0.52 -14.00 -10.93
N GLY A 296 -0.59 -13.29 -11.13
CA GLY A 296 -0.91 -12.57 -12.37
C GLY A 296 -1.36 -13.44 -13.54
N LYS A 297 -1.83 -14.67 -13.29
CA LYS A 297 -2.19 -15.63 -14.35
C LYS A 297 -3.59 -15.45 -14.90
N THR A 298 -4.53 -15.01 -14.07
CA THR A 298 -5.92 -14.79 -14.46
C THR A 298 -6.22 -13.30 -14.34
N LEU A 299 -6.68 -12.72 -15.45
CA LEU A 299 -7.16 -11.34 -15.52
C LEU A 299 -8.70 -11.33 -15.50
N THR A 300 -9.29 -10.46 -14.70
CA THR A 300 -10.73 -10.17 -14.71
C THR A 300 -10.89 -8.69 -15.02
N THR A 301 -11.69 -8.35 -16.02
CA THR A 301 -11.97 -6.96 -16.41
C THR A 301 -13.38 -6.56 -15.97
N PHE A 302 -13.62 -5.25 -15.86
CA PHE A 302 -14.88 -4.67 -15.42
C PHE A 302 -15.43 -3.65 -16.43
N PHE A 303 -15.21 -3.88 -17.73
CA PHE A 303 -15.57 -2.94 -18.77
C PHE A 303 -17.07 -2.70 -18.84
N ALA A 304 -17.89 -3.71 -18.59
CA ALA A 304 -19.35 -3.59 -18.53
C ALA A 304 -19.86 -2.67 -17.41
N ALA A 305 -19.03 -2.39 -16.39
CA ALA A 305 -19.38 -1.50 -15.28
C ALA A 305 -18.83 -0.08 -15.44
N LEU A 306 -18.09 0.20 -16.53
CA LEU A 306 -17.56 1.54 -16.78
C LEU A 306 -18.64 2.47 -17.34
N PRO A 307 -18.61 3.77 -16.97
CA PRO A 307 -19.44 4.79 -17.60
C PRO A 307 -19.32 4.82 -19.12
N GLU A 308 -20.39 5.25 -19.78
CA GLU A 308 -20.39 5.50 -21.22
C GLU A 308 -19.34 6.56 -21.60
N GLY A 309 -18.74 6.42 -22.78
CA GLY A 309 -17.70 7.34 -23.28
C GLY A 309 -16.26 6.94 -22.95
N ILE A 310 -16.05 5.93 -22.10
CA ILE A 310 -14.71 5.38 -21.85
C ILE A 310 -14.39 4.28 -22.88
N ALA A 311 -13.36 4.51 -23.69
CA ALA A 311 -12.96 3.54 -24.71
C ALA A 311 -12.21 2.35 -24.09
N ARG A 312 -12.65 1.12 -24.38
CA ARG A 312 -11.99 -0.12 -23.92
C ARG A 312 -10.49 -0.17 -24.28
N THR A 313 -10.11 0.34 -25.45
CA THR A 313 -8.72 0.39 -25.93
C THR A 313 -7.84 1.32 -25.09
N GLU A 314 -8.37 2.45 -24.64
CA GLU A 314 -7.68 3.39 -23.73
C GLU A 314 -7.38 2.68 -22.40
N VAL A 315 -8.39 2.04 -21.81
CA VAL A 315 -8.27 1.33 -20.53
C VAL A 315 -7.25 0.19 -20.60
N LEU A 316 -7.28 -0.61 -21.67
CA LEU A 316 -6.31 -1.70 -21.87
C LEU A 316 -4.88 -1.20 -21.99
N THR A 317 -4.69 -0.08 -22.71
CA THR A 317 -3.38 0.56 -22.86
C THR A 317 -2.86 1.02 -21.50
N ALA A 318 -3.70 1.67 -20.70
CA ALA A 318 -3.35 2.14 -19.37
C ALA A 318 -3.03 0.99 -18.39
N ILE A 319 -3.80 -0.11 -18.43
CA ILE A 319 -3.52 -1.33 -17.65
C ILE A 319 -2.13 -1.88 -18.00
N LEU A 320 -1.81 -2.00 -19.29
CA LEU A 320 -0.52 -2.51 -19.74
C LEU A 320 0.64 -1.58 -19.35
N GLN A 321 0.47 -0.27 -19.47
CA GLN A 321 1.46 0.71 -19.07
C GLN A 321 1.76 0.60 -17.58
N GLY A 322 0.73 0.66 -16.71
CA GLY A 322 0.91 0.57 -15.27
C GLY A 322 1.57 -0.75 -14.82
N LEU A 323 1.18 -1.89 -15.42
CA LEU A 323 1.81 -3.18 -15.14
C LEU A 323 3.27 -3.22 -15.61
N ASN A 324 3.58 -2.69 -16.79
CA ASN A 324 4.96 -2.66 -17.29
C ASN A 324 5.84 -1.71 -16.47
N GLU A 325 5.34 -0.56 -16.05
CA GLU A 325 6.07 0.37 -15.18
C GLU A 325 6.47 -0.27 -13.85
N LEU A 326 5.56 -1.01 -13.21
CA LEU A 326 5.89 -1.73 -11.97
C LEU A 326 6.95 -2.82 -12.20
N VAL A 327 6.91 -3.52 -13.33
CA VAL A 327 7.93 -4.53 -13.66
C VAL A 327 9.27 -3.88 -13.99
N ALA A 328 9.28 -2.76 -14.73
CA ALA A 328 10.48 -1.99 -15.06
C ALA A 328 11.14 -1.41 -13.80
N ALA A 329 10.34 -0.90 -12.86
CA ALA A 329 10.80 -0.42 -11.56
C ALA A 329 11.26 -1.55 -10.61
N GLY A 330 11.07 -2.82 -10.98
CA GLY A 330 11.41 -3.97 -10.14
C GLY A 330 10.50 -4.15 -8.92
N ARG A 331 9.34 -3.49 -8.91
CA ARG A 331 8.30 -3.61 -7.87
C ARG A 331 7.40 -4.81 -8.10
N LEU A 332 7.31 -5.29 -9.34
CA LEU A 332 6.55 -6.48 -9.74
C LEU A 332 7.44 -7.45 -10.52
N ASN A 333 7.22 -8.75 -10.34
CA ASN A 333 7.87 -9.77 -11.17
C ASN A 333 7.20 -9.82 -12.56
N LYS A 334 7.97 -10.22 -13.57
CA LYS A 334 7.40 -10.54 -14.90
C LYS A 334 6.29 -11.58 -14.75
N LEU A 335 5.18 -11.37 -15.43
CA LEU A 335 4.01 -12.24 -15.36
C LEU A 335 3.49 -12.61 -16.76
N VAL A 336 2.74 -13.70 -16.83
CA VAL A 336 2.07 -14.18 -18.04
C VAL A 336 0.60 -14.41 -17.69
N ILE A 337 -0.27 -13.67 -18.36
CA ILE A 337 -1.72 -13.80 -18.26
C ILE A 337 -2.13 -14.95 -19.17
N GLU A 338 -2.58 -16.05 -18.57
CA GLU A 338 -2.97 -17.29 -19.25
C GLU A 338 -4.50 -17.35 -19.49
N LYS A 339 -5.28 -16.71 -18.60
CA LYS A 339 -6.74 -16.68 -18.64
C LYS A 339 -7.26 -15.26 -18.50
N ALA A 340 -8.38 -14.96 -19.16
CA ALA A 340 -9.16 -13.77 -18.86
C ALA A 340 -10.66 -14.07 -18.78
N ASN A 341 -11.33 -13.42 -17.85
CA ASN A 341 -12.80 -13.42 -17.74
C ASN A 341 -13.39 -14.85 -17.69
N GLY A 342 -12.68 -15.76 -17.01
CA GLY A 342 -13.08 -17.17 -16.85
C GLY A 342 -12.60 -18.15 -17.95
N ARG A 343 -12.08 -17.65 -19.08
CA ARG A 343 -11.65 -18.48 -20.23
C ARG A 343 -10.15 -18.34 -20.53
N PRO A 344 -9.52 -19.30 -21.25
CA PRO A 344 -8.18 -19.12 -21.81
C PRO A 344 -8.08 -17.83 -22.61
N ILE A 345 -6.96 -17.11 -22.47
CA ILE A 345 -6.81 -15.75 -23.03
C ILE A 345 -6.92 -15.72 -24.56
N PHE A 346 -6.54 -16.81 -25.23
CA PHE A 346 -6.59 -16.93 -26.70
C PHE A 346 -7.95 -17.34 -27.26
N ASP A 347 -8.89 -17.76 -26.41
CA ASP A 347 -10.24 -18.14 -26.83
C ASP A 347 -11.16 -16.90 -26.96
N GLY A 348 -10.65 -15.71 -26.64
CA GLY A 348 -11.38 -14.44 -26.75
C GLY A 348 -10.58 -13.35 -27.45
N GLU A 349 -11.23 -12.21 -27.68
CA GLU A 349 -10.65 -11.07 -28.41
C GLU A 349 -9.58 -10.31 -27.61
N LEU A 350 -9.58 -10.48 -26.28
CA LEU A 350 -8.72 -9.73 -25.36
C LEU A 350 -7.22 -9.94 -25.64
N ALA A 351 -6.80 -11.14 -26.06
CA ALA A 351 -5.40 -11.37 -26.45
C ALA A 351 -4.98 -10.48 -27.65
N GLY A 352 -5.87 -10.34 -28.63
CA GLY A 352 -5.65 -9.51 -29.82
C GLY A 352 -5.62 -8.03 -29.46
N GLU A 353 -6.55 -7.58 -28.63
CA GLU A 353 -6.62 -6.19 -28.15
C GLU A 353 -5.40 -5.82 -27.30
N LEU A 354 -4.99 -6.69 -26.37
CA LEU A 354 -3.78 -6.48 -25.56
C LEU A 354 -2.53 -6.44 -26.45
N ARG A 355 -2.46 -7.27 -27.50
CA ARG A 355 -1.38 -7.21 -28.48
C ARG A 355 -1.38 -5.89 -29.24
N ALA A 356 -2.55 -5.41 -29.68
CA ALA A 356 -2.70 -4.13 -30.36
C ALA A 356 -2.28 -2.96 -29.45
N ALA A 357 -2.53 -3.07 -28.14
CA ALA A 357 -2.07 -2.13 -27.12
C ALA A 357 -0.59 -2.32 -26.71
N GLY A 358 0.16 -3.20 -27.39
CA GLY A 358 1.62 -3.34 -27.25
C GLY A 358 2.10 -4.50 -26.37
N ALA A 359 1.22 -5.41 -25.94
CA ALA A 359 1.62 -6.58 -25.17
C ALA A 359 2.31 -7.65 -26.02
N ALA A 360 3.30 -8.33 -25.44
CA ALA A 360 3.98 -9.44 -26.09
C ALA A 360 3.18 -10.74 -25.90
N LEU A 361 2.92 -11.47 -26.99
CA LEU A 361 2.29 -12.80 -26.93
C LEU A 361 3.32 -13.90 -26.72
N THR A 362 2.88 -15.00 -26.11
CA THR A 362 3.64 -16.22 -25.88
C THR A 362 2.73 -17.42 -26.10
N PRO A 363 3.26 -18.63 -26.32
CA PRO A 363 2.41 -19.81 -26.44
C PRO A 363 1.49 -20.06 -25.22
N LYS A 364 1.88 -19.56 -24.05
CA LYS A 364 1.11 -19.73 -22.80
C LYS A 364 0.14 -18.58 -22.52
N GLY A 365 0.27 -17.44 -23.19
CA GLY A 365 -0.56 -16.25 -22.91
C GLY A 365 0.15 -14.92 -23.15
N VAL A 366 -0.40 -13.85 -22.59
CA VAL A 366 0.08 -12.47 -22.75
C VAL A 366 1.13 -12.15 -21.70
N ARG A 367 2.32 -11.69 -22.10
CA ARG A 367 3.47 -11.47 -21.22
C ARG A 367 3.70 -10.00 -20.92
N ILE A 368 3.87 -9.70 -19.63
CA ILE A 368 4.27 -8.39 -19.11
C ILE A 368 5.73 -8.48 -18.69
N THR A 369 6.61 -7.66 -19.29
CA THR A 369 8.06 -7.77 -19.10
C THR A 369 8.76 -6.49 -18.64
N GLY A 370 8.04 -5.37 -18.58
CA GLY A 370 8.61 -4.06 -18.26
C GLY A 370 9.33 -3.37 -19.43
N SER A 371 9.41 -4.02 -20.60
CA SER A 371 9.77 -3.36 -21.85
C SER A 371 8.48 -2.99 -22.56
N THR A 372 8.20 -1.70 -22.71
CA THR A 372 7.22 -1.26 -23.70
C THR A 372 7.84 -1.57 -25.06
N ASN A 373 7.19 -2.43 -25.83
CA ASN A 373 7.67 -2.75 -27.18
C ASN A 373 7.22 -1.61 -28.10
N THR A 374 7.84 -0.44 -27.98
CA THR A 374 7.67 0.64 -28.95
C THR A 374 8.42 0.22 -30.21
N GLY A 375 7.68 -0.34 -31.16
CA GLY A 375 8.20 -0.63 -32.50
C GLY A 375 8.70 0.66 -33.17
N SER A 376 9.96 0.62 -33.59
CA SER A 376 10.66 1.51 -34.55
C SER A 376 10.64 3.03 -34.31
N GLY A 377 11.81 3.56 -33.92
CA GLY A 377 12.41 4.73 -34.59
C GLY A 377 11.97 6.13 -34.15
N ALA A 378 12.33 6.54 -32.94
CA ALA A 378 12.79 7.90 -32.64
C ALA A 378 13.26 7.95 -31.16
N ALA A 379 14.55 8.20 -30.95
CA ALA A 379 15.07 8.50 -29.62
C ALA A 379 14.55 9.88 -29.18
N GLY A 380 13.41 9.90 -28.49
CA GLY A 380 13.01 11.04 -27.67
C GLY A 380 13.85 11.09 -26.39
N PRO A 381 14.10 12.28 -25.81
CA PRO A 381 15.08 12.44 -24.74
C PRO A 381 14.68 11.61 -23.52
N GLU A 382 15.65 10.86 -22.97
CA GLU A 382 15.50 10.06 -21.77
C GLU A 382 14.91 10.89 -20.63
N ARG A 383 13.61 10.73 -20.36
CA ARG A 383 13.02 11.16 -19.10
C ARG A 383 13.52 10.21 -18.02
N ARG A 384 14.55 10.65 -17.28
CA ARG A 384 14.93 10.04 -16.00
C ARG A 384 13.68 9.87 -15.13
N PRO A 385 13.49 8.72 -14.46
CA PRO A 385 12.38 8.55 -13.54
C PRO A 385 12.54 9.56 -12.41
N ARG A 386 11.60 10.51 -12.31
CA ARG A 386 11.48 11.36 -11.13
C ARG A 386 11.09 10.45 -9.97
N GLY A 387 12.04 10.19 -9.08
CA GLY A 387 11.77 9.56 -7.80
C GLY A 387 10.66 10.34 -7.09
N GLY A 388 9.79 9.62 -6.39
CA GLY A 388 8.70 10.22 -5.62
C GLY A 388 9.20 11.38 -4.76
N ARG A 389 8.53 12.52 -4.89
CA ARG A 389 8.82 13.73 -4.14
C ARG A 389 8.64 13.44 -2.65
N ARG A 390 9.59 13.86 -1.81
CA ARG A 390 9.42 13.80 -0.36
C ARG A 390 8.51 14.96 0.04
N ALA A 391 7.67 14.75 1.06
CA ALA A 391 6.74 15.77 1.56
C ALA A 391 7.43 17.08 1.97
N VAL A 392 8.73 17.02 2.30
CA VAL A 392 9.56 18.20 2.63
C VAL A 392 9.82 19.13 1.43
N ASP A 393 9.91 18.59 0.21
CA ASP A 393 10.18 19.38 -1.00
C ASP A 393 8.94 20.18 -1.45
N ALA A 394 7.74 19.73 -1.07
CA ALA A 394 6.49 20.43 -1.34
C ALA A 394 6.21 21.59 -0.36
N MET A 395 6.93 21.63 0.77
CA MET A 395 6.81 22.70 1.76
C MET A 395 7.79 23.85 1.52
N GLU A 396 8.92 23.62 0.84
CA GLU A 396 9.86 24.69 0.45
C GLU A 396 9.34 25.58 -0.70
N GLU A 397 8.43 25.09 -1.55
CA GLU A 397 7.76 25.92 -2.58
C GLU A 397 6.65 26.84 -2.00
N LEU A 398 6.41 26.79 -0.69
CA LEU A 398 5.51 27.69 0.05
C LEU A 398 6.28 28.77 0.83
N SER A 399 7.42 29.25 0.33
CA SER A 399 8.08 30.42 0.92
C SER A 399 7.28 31.69 0.59
N PHE A 400 6.67 32.27 1.62
CA PHE A 400 6.18 33.64 1.58
C PHE A 400 7.39 34.57 1.62
N ASP A 401 7.85 35.02 0.45
CA ASP A 401 8.74 36.18 0.39
C ASP A 401 7.91 37.45 0.54
N ASP A 402 8.16 38.14 1.65
CA ASP A 402 7.65 39.47 1.96
C ASP A 402 8.03 40.48 0.87
N VAL A 403 7.04 41.24 0.42
CA VAL A 403 7.25 42.39 -0.47
C VAL A 403 7.76 43.55 0.38
N GLU A 404 9.07 43.79 0.35
CA GLU A 404 9.67 45.00 0.93
C GLU A 404 9.27 46.26 0.15
N GLU A 405 8.67 47.19 0.90
CA GLU A 405 8.35 48.56 0.53
C GLU A 405 9.63 49.36 0.19
N SER A 406 9.81 49.74 -1.07
CA SER A 406 10.83 50.71 -1.46
C SER A 406 10.40 52.13 -1.08
N ARG A 407 10.94 52.65 0.02
CA ARG A 407 11.08 54.08 0.26
C ARG A 407 12.26 54.59 -0.57
N ASP A 408 12.02 55.55 -1.46
CA ASP A 408 13.01 56.57 -1.72
C ASP A 408 12.37 57.93 -2.07
N SER A 409 12.84 58.94 -1.36
CA SER A 409 12.34 60.31 -1.36
C SER A 409 13.42 61.26 -1.90
N SER A 410 13.14 61.91 -3.03
CA SER A 410 13.67 63.23 -3.41
C SER A 410 12.81 63.73 -4.60
N GLY A 411 12.37 64.96 -4.76
CA GLY A 411 12.53 66.21 -4.03
C GLY A 411 12.20 67.36 -4.99
N THR A 412 11.03 68.00 -4.81
CA THR A 412 10.69 69.41 -5.17
C THR A 412 10.25 69.73 -6.63
N PRO A 413 9.61 70.90 -6.91
CA PRO A 413 8.15 70.97 -7.10
C PRO A 413 7.70 71.76 -8.36
N HIS A 414 6.47 71.57 -8.86
CA HIS A 414 5.76 72.63 -9.59
C HIS A 414 4.24 72.37 -9.69
N GLU A 415 3.47 73.31 -9.17
CA GLU A 415 2.07 73.61 -9.50
C GLU A 415 2.02 74.88 -10.39
N PRO A 416 0.87 75.32 -10.97
CA PRO A 416 -0.49 74.78 -10.89
C PRO A 416 -1.23 74.68 -12.25
N GLY A 417 -2.38 73.99 -12.26
CA GLY A 417 -3.31 74.01 -13.39
C GLY A 417 -4.58 73.19 -13.17
N SER A 418 -5.55 73.74 -12.44
CA SER A 418 -6.98 73.36 -12.53
C SER A 418 -7.63 74.07 -13.74
N PRO A 419 -8.86 73.73 -14.22
CA PRO A 419 -9.94 73.05 -13.49
C PRO A 419 -10.80 72.03 -14.31
N GLY A 420 -11.63 71.28 -13.57
CA GLY A 420 -12.83 70.62 -14.10
C GLY A 420 -12.86 69.14 -13.68
N GLY A 421 -13.73 68.65 -12.80
CA GLY A 421 -15.01 69.15 -12.35
C GLY A 421 -16.08 68.11 -12.66
N PHE A 422 -16.25 67.08 -11.81
CA PHE A 422 -17.57 66.53 -11.48
C PHE A 422 -17.48 65.55 -10.30
N ARG A 423 -18.33 65.76 -9.29
CA ARG A 423 -18.51 64.91 -8.11
C ARG A 423 -19.71 63.97 -8.29
N PRO A 424 -19.82 62.91 -7.46
CA PRO A 424 -20.60 61.71 -7.72
C PRO A 424 -22.05 61.81 -7.23
N ARG A 425 -22.92 60.93 -7.75
CA ARG A 425 -24.21 60.62 -7.10
C ARG A 425 -24.13 59.32 -6.33
N ARG A 426 -24.23 59.45 -5.01
CA ARG A 426 -24.66 58.41 -4.07
C ARG A 426 -26.18 58.24 -4.13
N ARG A 427 -26.61 57.00 -3.87
CA ARG A 427 -27.82 56.56 -3.12
C ARG A 427 -29.21 56.82 -3.72
N ARG A 428 -29.98 55.73 -3.92
CA ARG A 428 -30.98 55.13 -2.99
C ARG A 428 -32.10 54.45 -3.79
N ARG A 429 -32.23 53.12 -3.68
CA ARG A 429 -33.31 52.43 -2.96
C ARG A 429 -32.98 50.96 -2.86
#